data_AF-A0A266NBJ4-F1
#
_entry.id   AF-A0A266NBJ4-F1
#
_cell.length_a   1.000
_cell.length_b   1.000
_cell.length_c   1.000
_cell.angle_alpha   90.00
_cell.angle_beta   90.00
_cell.angle_gamma   90.00
#
_symmetry.space_group_name_H-M   'P 1'
#
loop_
_entity.id
_entity.type
_entity.pdbx_description
1 polymer ?
#
loop_
_entity_poly.entity_id
_entity_poly.type
_entity_poly.pdbx_seq_one_letter_code
_entity_poly.pdbx_strand_id
1 'polypeptide(L)' 'MPIPPRPFNLVCDKCGWKKTVAPLSDALRPGEWFEECPKCRNKKLRMQAPGWLEKAVAEVLRRW' A
#
# COMPACT_ATOMS: atom_id res chain seq x y z
N MET A 1 15.99 16.03 -3.79
CA MET A 1 14.63 16.27 -3.29
C MET A 1 14.00 14.91 -3.05
N PRO A 2 13.26 14.68 -1.94
CA PRO A 2 12.56 13.42 -1.73
C PRO A 2 11.50 13.26 -2.82
N ILE A 3 11.65 12.28 -3.70
CA ILE A 3 10.66 11.97 -4.73
C ILE A 3 9.74 10.91 -4.14
N PRO A 4 8.46 11.22 -3.87
CA PRO A 4 7.60 10.25 -3.22
C PRO A 4 7.33 9.09 -4.20
N PRO A 5 7.50 7.82 -3.76
CA PRO A 5 7.27 6.66 -4.62
C PRO A 5 5.84 6.65 -5.17
N ARG A 6 5.60 5.92 -6.26
CA ARG A 6 4.23 5.74 -6.73
C ARG A 6 3.44 4.92 -5.69
N PRO A 7 2.16 5.24 -5.46
CA PRO A 7 1.32 4.42 -4.60
C PRO A 7 1.24 2.99 -5.13
N PHE A 8 1.10 2.03 -4.24
CA PHE A 8 0.98 0.61 -4.55
C PHE A 8 0.00 -0.06 -3.60
N ASN A 9 -0.49 -1.23 -3.98
CA ASN A 9 -1.37 -2.00 -3.12
C ASN A 9 -0.71 -3.27 -2.65
N LEU A 10 -0.95 -3.58 -1.38
CA LEU A 10 -0.65 -4.87 -0.79
C LEU A 10 -1.93 -5.70 -0.81
N VAL A 11 -1.89 -6.82 -1.52
CA VAL A 11 -3.01 -7.76 -1.63
C VAL A 11 -2.59 -9.10 -1.03
N CYS A 12 -3.40 -9.65 -0.13
CA CYS A 12 -3.19 -10.98 0.41
C CYS A 12 -3.84 -12.03 -0.48
N ASP A 13 -3.04 -12.99 -0.96
CA ASP A 13 -3.53 -14.10 -1.81
C ASP A 13 -4.48 -15.06 -1.07
N LYS A 14 -4.41 -15.13 0.27
CA LYS A 14 -5.23 -16.07 1.06
C LYS A 14 -6.63 -15.57 1.38
N CYS A 15 -6.77 -14.30 1.73
CA CYS A 15 -8.03 -13.74 2.25
C CYS A 15 -8.56 -12.56 1.44
N GLY A 16 -7.86 -12.14 0.37
CA GLY A 16 -8.24 -10.99 -0.44
C GLY A 16 -8.10 -9.63 0.27
N TRP A 17 -7.43 -9.59 1.43
CA TRP A 17 -7.15 -8.32 2.11
C TRP A 17 -6.35 -7.41 1.19
N LYS A 18 -6.77 -6.14 1.10
CA LYS A 18 -6.19 -5.17 0.19
C LYS A 18 -5.97 -3.85 0.90
N LYS A 19 -4.77 -3.31 0.81
CA LYS A 19 -4.40 -2.02 1.40
C LYS A 19 -3.62 -1.19 0.40
N THR A 20 -4.14 -0.02 0.08
CA THR A 20 -3.44 0.99 -0.71
C THR A 20 -2.49 1.76 0.19
N VAL A 21 -1.21 1.76 -0.18
CA VAL A 21 -0.12 2.45 0.50
C VAL A 21 0.37 3.56 -0.43
N ALA A 22 0.33 4.79 0.06
CA ALA A 22 0.69 5.99 -0.69
C ALA A 22 1.81 6.73 0.08
N PRO A 23 3.07 6.30 -0.07
CA PRO A 23 4.16 6.92 0.67
C PRO A 23 4.29 8.40 0.29
N LEU A 24 4.35 9.23 1.33
CA LEU A 24 4.57 10.67 1.25
C LEU A 24 6.06 11.04 1.28
N SER A 25 6.91 10.11 1.72
CA SER A 25 8.35 10.27 1.86
C SER A 25 9.10 9.23 1.02
N ASP A 26 10.38 9.50 0.75
CA ASP A 26 11.30 8.59 0.04
C ASP A 26 11.61 7.32 0.87
N ALA A 27 11.38 7.40 2.19
CA ALA A 27 11.42 6.26 3.09
C ALA A 27 10.01 5.81 3.47
N LEU A 28 9.73 4.52 3.29
CA LEU A 28 8.54 3.86 3.84
C LEU A 28 8.55 4.01 5.36
N ARG A 29 7.47 4.54 5.93
CA ARG A 29 7.34 4.64 7.39
C ARG A 29 7.00 3.28 8.00
N PRO A 30 7.42 3.01 9.25
CA PRO A 30 6.94 1.87 10.01
C PRO A 30 5.40 1.95 10.09
N GLY A 31 4.70 0.96 9.52
CA GLY A 31 3.23 0.93 9.41
C GLY A 31 2.68 1.16 7.99
N GLU A 32 3.50 1.64 7.05
CA GLU A 32 3.16 1.64 5.61
C GLU A 32 3.54 0.32 4.94
N TRP A 33 4.55 -0.38 5.47
CA TRP A 33 4.94 -1.70 5.02
C TRP A 33 4.33 -2.78 5.92
N PHE A 34 3.64 -3.74 5.31
CA PHE A 34 3.11 -4.91 5.99
C PHE A 34 3.85 -6.13 5.44
N GLU A 35 4.58 -6.84 6.31
CA GLU A 35 5.21 -8.12 5.98
C GLU A 35 4.23 -9.28 6.09
N GLU A 36 3.18 -9.10 6.88
CA GLU A 36 2.17 -10.09 7.16
C GLU A 36 0.77 -9.48 7.11
N CYS A 37 -0.18 -10.27 6.61
CA CYS A 37 -1.58 -9.84 6.54
C CYS A 37 -2.15 -9.73 7.96
N PRO A 38 -2.73 -8.58 8.36
CA PRO A 38 -3.28 -8.41 9.71
C PRO A 38 -4.50 -9.30 9.98
N LYS A 39 -5.20 -9.77 8.93
CA LYS A 39 -6.36 -10.66 9.08
C LYS A 39 -5.99 -12.13 9.27
N CYS A 40 -5.04 -12.64 8.47
CA CYS A 40 -4.76 -14.07 8.41
C CYS A 40 -3.31 -14.43 8.76
N ARG A 41 -2.48 -13.44 9.13
CA ARG A 41 -1.04 -13.56 9.42
C ARG A 41 -0.23 -14.25 8.32
N ASN A 42 -0.75 -14.24 7.10
CA ASN A 42 -0.05 -14.80 5.96
C ASN A 42 1.04 -13.82 5.50
N LYS A 43 2.27 -14.32 5.37
CA LYS A 43 3.42 -13.55 4.88
C LYS A 43 3.45 -13.39 3.36
N LYS A 44 2.59 -14.12 2.64
CA LYS A 44 2.45 -13.98 1.18
C LYS A 44 1.52 -12.82 0.85
N LEU A 45 2.11 -11.63 0.76
CA LEU A 45 1.47 -10.41 0.24
C LEU A 45 2.02 -10.12 -1.15
N ARG A 46 1.14 -9.86 -2.12
CA ARG A 46 1.50 -9.39 -3.46
C ARG A 46 1.43 -7.88 -3.52
N MET A 47 2.49 -7.25 -4.01
CA MET A 47 2.43 -5.87 -4.47
C MET A 47 1.80 -5.82 -5.85
N GLN A 48 0.77 -4.99 -6.00
CA GLN A 48 0.19 -4.65 -7.30
C GLN A 48 0.19 -3.15 -7.52
N ALA A 49 0.35 -2.75 -8.78
CA ALA A 49 0.15 -1.38 -9.19
C ALA A 49 -1.32 -0.97 -8.92
N PRO A 50 -1.57 0.26 -8.46
CA PRO A 50 -2.91 0.71 -8.15
C PRO A 50 -3.74 0.84 -9.41
N GLY A 51 -4.95 0.26 -9.36
CA GLY A 51 -5.99 0.56 -10.32
C GLY A 51 -6.42 2.02 -10.23
N TRP A 52 -7.27 2.46 -11.15
CA TRP A 52 -7.75 3.85 -11.23
C TRP A 52 -8.41 4.34 -9.92
N LEU A 53 -9.26 3.51 -9.31
CA LEU A 53 -9.92 3.77 -8.01
C LEU A 53 -8.91 4.01 -6.89
N GLU A 54 -7.78 3.32 -6.93
CA GLU A 54 -6.79 3.32 -5.86
C GLU A 54 -5.79 4.44 -6.04
N LYS A 55 -5.59 4.89 -7.29
CA LYS A 55 -4.94 6.17 -7.56
C LYS A 55 -5.78 7.32 -6.99
N ALA A 56 -7.10 7.29 -7.13
CA ALA A 56 -7.97 8.30 -6.54
C ALA A 56 -7.91 8.29 -5.00
N VAL A 57 -7.98 7.10 -4.37
CA VAL A 57 -7.81 6.95 -2.92
C VAL A 57 -6.42 7.42 -2.49
N ALA A 58 -5.35 7.06 -3.21
CA ALA A 58 -4.00 7.50 -2.91
C ALA A 58 -3.81 9.01 -3.06
N GLU A 59 -4.47 9.64 -4.02
CA GLU A 59 -4.43 11.09 -4.21
C GLU A 59 -5.14 11.83 -3.06
N VAL A 60 -6.28 11.31 -2.61
CA VAL A 60 -6.97 11.81 -1.41
C VAL A 60 -6.11 11.60 -0.15
N LEU A 61 -5.48 10.42 -0.01
CA LEU A 61 -4.60 10.11 1.12
C LEU A 61 -3.33 10.97 1.15
N ARG A 62 -2.90 11.51 0.01
CA ARG A 62 -1.77 12.44 -0.08
C ARG A 62 -2.13 13.88 0.25
N ARG A 63 -3.43 14.21 0.18
CA ARG A 63 -3.96 15.56 0.39
C ARG A 63 -4.27 15.85 1.86
N TRP A 64 -4.34 14.80 2.69
CA TRP A 64 -4.56 14.83 4.13
C TRP A 64 -3.27 14.46 4.87
#